data_AF-A0A7R9QEH5-F1
#
_entry.id   AF-A0A7R9QEH5-F1
#
_cell.length_a   1.000
_cell.length_b   1.000
_cell.length_c   1.000
_cell.angle_alpha   90.00
_cell.angle_beta   90.00
_cell.angle_gamma   90.00
#
_symmetry.space_group_name_H-M   'P 1'
#
loop_
_entity.id
_entity.type
_entity.pdbx_description
1 polymer ?
#
loop_
_entity_poly.entity_id
_entity_poly.type
_entity_poly.pdbx_seq_one_letter_code
_entity_poly.pdbx_strand_id
1 'polypeptide(L)'
;VIAYLTAEFAKLDSPNRLSVVNRPPSKPWVADTRNQNFTAAKLAVRAVFGADPDLTRESGSIPVALTFEEVTGKSVLLLPIGGCDDCAHSQNEKIDRKNYISGTKVLAAYIHHLANV
;
A
#
# COMPACT_ATOMS: atom_id res chain seq x y z
N VAL A 1 26.12 9.08 -4.37
CA VAL A 1 25.54 9.26 -3.01
C VAL A 1 26.57 9.02 -1.92
N ILE A 2 27.14 7.81 -1.74
CA ILE A 2 28.11 7.54 -0.66
C ILE A 2 29.29 8.53 -0.70
N ALA A 3 29.95 8.69 -1.86
CA ALA A 3 31.07 9.63 -2.01
C ALA A 3 30.68 11.09 -1.64
N TYR A 4 29.46 11.51 -2.01
CA TYR A 4 28.95 12.83 -1.67
C TYR A 4 28.74 12.97 -0.15
N LEU A 5 28.07 11.99 0.48
CA LEU A 5 27.85 11.99 1.94
C LEU A 5 29.16 12.00 2.72
N THR A 6 30.16 11.24 2.27
CA THR A 6 31.51 11.25 2.85
C THR A 6 32.18 12.61 2.71
N ALA A 7 32.08 13.24 1.53
CA ALA A 7 32.64 14.56 1.29
C ALA A 7 31.97 15.66 2.13
N GLU A 8 30.65 15.62 2.30
CA GLU A 8 29.94 16.59 3.15
C GLU A 8 30.26 16.39 4.64
N PHE A 9 30.33 15.14 5.11
CA PHE A 9 30.67 14.86 6.51
C PHE A 9 32.09 15.34 6.88
N ALA A 10 33.04 15.24 5.94
CA ALA A 10 34.40 15.72 6.14
C ALA A 10 34.48 17.25 6.39
N LYS A 11 33.51 18.03 5.89
CA LYS A 11 33.46 19.49 6.10
C LYS A 11 33.04 19.87 7.53
N LEU A 12 32.46 18.94 8.30
CA LEU A 12 31.91 19.20 9.63
C LEU A 12 32.97 19.18 10.74
N ASP A 13 34.19 18.74 10.45
CA ASP A 13 35.29 18.55 11.43
C ASP A 13 34.83 17.80 12.71
N SER A 14 33.96 16.81 12.52
CA SER A 14 33.36 16.06 13.62
C SER A 14 34.35 15.00 14.14
N PRO A 15 34.44 14.77 15.47
CA PRO A 15 35.21 13.65 16.02
C PRO A 15 34.55 12.28 15.77
N ASN A 16 33.33 12.25 15.22
CA ASN A 16 32.59 11.02 14.93
C ASN A 16 33.07 10.35 13.64
N ARG A 17 32.82 9.04 13.50
CA ARG A 17 33.09 8.28 12.26
C ARG A 17 31.80 8.04 11.48
N LEU A 18 31.81 8.34 10.19
CA LEU A 18 30.71 8.02 9.28
C LEU A 18 30.93 6.63 8.66
N SER A 19 29.90 5.78 8.73
CA SER A 19 29.79 4.55 7.95
C SER A 19 28.48 4.58 7.16
N VAL A 20 28.55 4.42 5.84
CA VAL A 20 27.38 4.42 4.96
C VAL A 20 27.26 3.04 4.31
N VAL A 21 26.14 2.38 4.55
CA VAL A 21 25.81 1.08 3.96
C VAL A 21 24.61 1.25 3.06
N ASN A 22 24.75 0.86 1.79
CA ASN A 22 23.62 0.78 0.89
C ASN A 22 22.91 -0.56 1.12
N ARG A 23 21.63 -0.52 1.52
CA ARG A 23 20.78 -1.71 1.61
C ARG A 23 19.98 -1.86 0.31
N PRO A 24 19.76 -3.08 -0.20
CA PRO A 24 18.96 -3.28 -1.39
C PRO A 24 17.57 -2.64 -1.21
N PRO A 25 17.12 -1.78 -2.14
CA PRO A 25 15.79 -1.19 -2.05
C PRO A 25 14.72 -2.23 -2.33
N SER A 26 13.54 -2.05 -1.75
CA SER A 26 12.35 -2.79 -2.19
C SER A 26 11.98 -2.35 -3.61
N LYS A 27 11.60 -3.31 -4.45
CA LYS A 27 11.10 -3.01 -5.80
C LYS A 27 9.71 -2.36 -5.70
N PRO A 28 9.38 -1.39 -6.57
CA PRO A 28 8.02 -0.88 -6.67
C PRO A 28 7.09 -1.96 -7.24
N TRP A 29 5.80 -1.80 -6.97
CA TRP A 29 4.76 -2.69 -7.48
C TRP A 29 3.65 -1.89 -8.15
N VAL A 30 3.12 -2.40 -9.27
CA VAL A 30 2.00 -1.83 -10.01
C VAL A 30 1.15 -2.98 -10.54
N ALA A 31 -0.11 -3.06 -10.12
CA ALA A 31 -1.05 -4.07 -10.59
C ALA A 31 -1.59 -3.77 -12.00
N ASP A 32 -1.90 -4.81 -12.78
CA ASP A 32 -2.86 -4.67 -13.89
C ASP A 32 -4.28 -4.61 -13.30
N THR A 33 -5.00 -3.54 -13.61
CA THR A 33 -6.34 -3.28 -13.07
C THR A 33 -7.47 -3.78 -13.97
N ARG A 34 -7.15 -4.32 -15.16
CA ARG A 34 -8.14 -4.76 -16.16
C ARG A 34 -8.44 -6.25 -16.06
N ASN A 35 -8.79 -6.71 -14.87
CA ASN A 35 -9.11 -8.12 -14.60
C ASN A 35 -10.34 -8.27 -13.70
N GLN A 36 -10.79 -9.52 -13.54
CA GLN A 36 -11.96 -9.87 -12.72
C GLN A 36 -11.75 -9.52 -11.23
N ASN A 37 -10.51 -9.61 -10.73
CA ASN A 37 -10.18 -9.30 -9.34
C ASN A 37 -10.51 -7.83 -9.00
N PHE A 38 -10.08 -6.89 -9.85
CA PHE A 38 -10.40 -5.47 -9.71
C PHE A 38 -11.88 -5.17 -10.02
N THR A 39 -12.50 -5.92 -10.93
CA THR A 39 -13.96 -5.81 -11.19
C THR A 39 -14.77 -6.16 -9.95
N ALA A 40 -14.45 -7.26 -9.26
CA ALA A 40 -15.12 -7.65 -8.02
C ALA A 40 -14.97 -6.60 -6.91
N ALA A 41 -13.77 -6.03 -6.76
CA ALA A 41 -13.50 -4.97 -5.81
C ALA A 41 -14.33 -3.71 -6.10
N LYS A 42 -14.40 -3.29 -7.38
CA LYS A 42 -15.22 -2.14 -7.79
C LYS A 42 -16.69 -2.34 -7.44
N LEU A 43 -17.25 -3.51 -7.74
CA LEU A 43 -18.64 -3.86 -7.40
C LEU A 43 -18.87 -3.85 -5.89
N ALA A 44 -17.94 -4.40 -5.11
CA ALA A 44 -18.03 -4.45 -3.65
C ALA A 44 -18.03 -3.06 -3.00
N VAL A 45 -17.15 -2.17 -3.44
CA VAL A 45 -17.13 -0.78 -2.94
C VAL A 45 -18.43 -0.07 -3.31
N ARG A 46 -18.89 -0.19 -4.57
CA ARG A 46 -20.14 0.42 -5.01
C ARG A 46 -21.35 -0.09 -4.24
N ALA A 47 -21.40 -1.38 -3.92
CA ALA A 47 -22.48 -1.98 -3.13
C ALA A 47 -22.58 -1.39 -1.71
N VAL A 48 -21.45 -1.06 -1.09
CA VAL A 48 -21.42 -0.54 0.29
C VAL A 48 -21.54 0.98 0.35
N PHE A 49 -20.89 1.69 -0.57
CA PHE A 49 -20.79 3.16 -0.53
C PHE A 49 -21.64 3.89 -1.58
N GLY A 50 -22.26 3.17 -2.53
CA GLY A 50 -23.14 3.74 -3.55
C GLY A 50 -22.44 4.49 -4.69
N ALA A 51 -21.11 4.49 -4.72
CA ALA A 51 -20.29 5.17 -5.73
C ALA A 51 -19.17 4.27 -6.24
N ASP A 52 -18.70 4.54 -7.45
CA ASP A 52 -17.53 3.85 -7.99
C ASP A 52 -16.25 4.32 -7.26
N PRO A 53 -15.35 3.41 -6.84
CA PRO A 53 -14.04 3.79 -6.31
C PRO A 53 -13.14 4.36 -7.40
N ASP A 54 -12.25 5.27 -6.98
CA ASP A 54 -11.05 5.62 -7.74
C ASP A 54 -10.00 4.51 -7.66
N LEU A 55 -9.24 4.34 -8.73
CA LEU A 55 -8.06 3.48 -8.75
C LEU A 55 -6.82 4.32 -8.41
N THR A 56 -6.20 4.04 -7.27
CA THR A 56 -5.09 4.83 -6.75
C THR A 56 -3.77 4.06 -6.75
N ARG A 57 -2.67 4.82 -6.72
CA ARG A 57 -1.34 4.34 -6.33
C ARG A 57 -0.94 5.05 -5.05
N GLU A 58 -0.25 4.34 -4.17
CA GLU A 58 0.15 4.81 -2.84
C GLU A 58 1.68 4.93 -2.76
N SER A 59 2.20 5.84 -1.93
CA SER A 59 3.66 5.98 -1.71
C SER A 59 4.21 4.99 -0.69
N GLY A 60 3.34 4.37 0.12
CA GLY A 60 3.72 3.35 1.09
C GLY A 60 4.33 2.11 0.43
N SER A 61 5.07 1.33 1.20
CA SER A 61 5.74 0.12 0.71
C SER A 61 5.23 -1.13 1.40
N ILE A 62 4.69 -2.07 0.61
CA ILE A 62 4.35 -3.43 1.04
C ILE A 62 5.12 -4.39 0.12
N PRO A 63 6.41 -4.67 0.39
CA PRO A 63 7.29 -5.36 -0.56
C PRO A 63 6.79 -6.73 -1.00
N VAL A 64 6.03 -7.41 -0.15
CA VAL A 64 5.50 -8.75 -0.42
C VAL A 64 4.42 -8.77 -1.50
N ALA A 65 3.78 -7.64 -1.84
CA ALA A 65 2.76 -7.59 -2.89
C ALA A 65 3.33 -8.04 -4.24
N LEU A 66 4.52 -7.55 -4.60
CA LEU A 66 5.23 -7.99 -5.80
C LEU A 66 5.57 -9.48 -5.73
N THR A 67 6.06 -9.94 -4.58
CA THR A 67 6.42 -11.36 -4.40
C THR A 67 5.21 -12.27 -4.58
N PHE A 68 4.03 -11.90 -4.04
CA PHE A 68 2.81 -12.68 -4.25
C PHE A 68 2.44 -12.77 -5.73
N GLU A 69 2.49 -11.66 -6.45
CA GLU A 69 2.15 -11.62 -7.87
C GLU A 69 3.13 -12.45 -8.71
N GLU A 70 4.45 -12.28 -8.50
CA GLU A 70 5.50 -13.01 -9.23
C GLU A 70 5.44 -14.53 -8.94
N VAL A 71 5.27 -14.93 -7.68
CA VAL A 71 5.32 -16.34 -7.28
C VAL A 71 4.03 -17.09 -7.62
N THR A 72 2.87 -16.44 -7.46
CA THR A 72 1.58 -17.11 -7.72
C THR A 72 1.13 -16.99 -9.17
N GLY A 73 1.64 -16.00 -9.91
CA GLY A 73 1.14 -15.64 -11.23
C GLY A 73 -0.32 -15.17 -11.20
N LYS A 74 -0.83 -14.76 -10.04
CA LYS A 74 -2.21 -14.29 -9.84
C LYS A 74 -2.23 -12.79 -9.59
N SER A 75 -3.32 -12.14 -9.99
CA SER A 75 -3.56 -10.73 -9.72
C SER A 75 -3.55 -10.45 -8.22
N VAL A 76 -2.81 -9.42 -7.82
CA VAL A 76 -2.81 -8.89 -6.46
C VAL A 76 -3.62 -7.58 -6.42
N LEU A 77 -4.39 -7.41 -5.35
CA LEU A 77 -5.24 -6.23 -5.10
C LEU A 77 -5.01 -5.74 -3.68
N LEU A 78 -4.95 -4.42 -3.50
CA LEU A 78 -5.09 -3.78 -2.20
C LEU A 78 -6.46 -3.10 -2.12
N LEU A 79 -7.25 -3.45 -1.10
CA LEU A 79 -8.57 -2.91 -0.87
C LEU A 79 -8.58 -2.14 0.46
N PRO A 80 -8.49 -0.80 0.45
CA PRO A 80 -8.32 -0.03 1.67
C PRO A 80 -9.59 -0.02 2.54
N ILE A 81 -9.38 -0.12 3.86
CA ILE A 81 -10.43 0.03 4.88
C ILE A 81 -10.32 1.38 5.60
N GLY A 82 -9.10 1.90 5.80
CA GLY A 82 -8.84 3.10 6.59
C GLY A 82 -9.24 4.41 5.92
N GLY A 83 -9.27 5.48 6.72
CA GLY A 83 -9.40 6.86 6.28
C GLY A 83 -8.05 7.49 5.91
N CYS A 84 -8.07 8.54 5.08
CA CYS A 84 -6.85 9.26 4.68
C CYS A 84 -6.18 10.04 5.82
N ASP A 85 -6.89 10.26 6.93
CA ASP A 85 -6.42 10.93 8.14
C ASP A 85 -6.13 9.93 9.28
N ASP A 86 -6.12 8.61 9.03
CA ASP A 86 -5.85 7.59 10.06
C ASP A 86 -4.46 7.68 10.69
N CYS A 87 -3.53 8.39 10.05
CA CYS A 87 -2.23 8.76 10.61
C CYS A 87 -1.39 7.55 11.07
N ALA A 88 -1.36 6.48 10.28
CA ALA A 88 -0.54 5.30 10.56
C ALA A 88 0.90 5.70 10.87
N HIS A 89 1.47 5.14 11.95
CA HIS A 89 2.81 5.45 12.47
C HIS A 89 2.98 6.84 13.12
N SER A 90 1.89 7.53 13.43
CA SER A 90 1.91 8.85 14.07
C SER A 90 1.20 8.85 15.43
N GLN A 91 1.25 9.99 16.14
CA GLN A 91 0.41 10.18 17.32
C GLN A 91 -1.07 10.21 16.92
N ASN A 92 -1.93 9.73 17.83
CA ASN A 92 -3.38 9.67 17.65
C ASN A 92 -3.82 8.86 16.43
N GLU A 93 -3.04 7.84 16.05
CA GLU A 93 -3.46 6.83 15.08
C GLU A 93 -4.83 6.27 15.45
N LYS A 94 -5.74 6.21 14.47
CA LYS A 94 -7.12 5.79 14.69
C LYS A 94 -7.68 5.07 13.47
N ILE A 95 -8.83 4.44 13.67
CA ILE A 95 -9.72 4.00 12.60
C ILE A 95 -11.13 4.44 12.92
N ASP A 96 -11.79 5.12 11.99
CA ASP A 96 -13.18 5.52 12.16
C ASP A 96 -14.07 4.28 12.32
N ARG A 97 -14.97 4.30 13.31
CA ARG A 97 -15.95 3.21 13.50
C ARG A 97 -16.75 2.96 12.21
N LYS A 98 -17.10 4.02 11.47
CA LYS A 98 -17.79 3.90 10.18
C LYS A 98 -16.95 3.14 9.16
N ASN A 99 -15.65 3.43 9.07
CA ASN A 99 -14.71 2.78 8.17
C ASN A 99 -14.49 1.32 8.56
N TYR A 100 -14.32 1.03 9.85
CA TYR A 100 -14.20 -0.35 10.34
C TYR A 100 -15.44 -1.21 10.00
N ILE A 101 -16.64 -0.71 10.29
CA ILE A 101 -17.89 -1.43 10.01
C ILE A 101 -18.18 -1.53 8.51
N SER A 102 -18.00 -0.45 7.75
CA SER A 102 -18.27 -0.45 6.31
C SER A 102 -17.20 -1.23 5.54
N GLY A 103 -15.94 -1.15 5.94
CA GLY A 103 -14.84 -1.94 5.40
C GLY A 103 -15.03 -3.44 5.63
N THR A 104 -15.59 -3.84 6.77
CA THR A 104 -16.00 -5.24 7.00
C THR A 104 -17.04 -5.69 5.97
N LYS A 105 -18.05 -4.84 5.70
CA LYS A 105 -19.05 -5.11 4.65
C LYS A 105 -18.42 -5.17 3.25
N VAL A 106 -17.46 -4.29 2.96
CA VAL A 106 -16.73 -4.29 1.68
C VAL A 106 -15.98 -5.59 1.50
N LEU A 107 -15.27 -6.08 2.52
CA LEU A 107 -14.56 -7.34 2.45
C LEU A 107 -15.50 -8.52 2.19
N ALA A 108 -16.64 -8.58 2.90
CA ALA A 108 -17.65 -9.61 2.66
C ALA A 108 -18.25 -9.53 1.24
N ALA A 109 -18.59 -8.31 0.79
CA ALA A 109 -19.11 -8.08 -0.56
C ALA A 109 -18.06 -8.42 -1.64
N TYR A 110 -16.79 -8.16 -1.40
CA TYR A 110 -15.69 -8.50 -2.30
C TYR A 110 -15.59 -10.01 -2.50
N ILE A 111 -15.60 -10.80 -1.42
CA ILE A 111 -15.60 -12.26 -1.52
C ILE A 111 -16.83 -12.76 -2.29
N HIS A 112 -18.00 -12.18 -2.02
CA HIS A 112 -19.25 -12.51 -2.73
C HIS A 112 -19.17 -12.19 -4.23
N HIS A 113 -18.70 -11.01 -4.61
CA HIS A 113 -18.57 -10.64 -6.01
C HIS A 113 -17.47 -11.44 -6.72
N LEU A 114 -16.35 -11.71 -6.05
CA LEU A 114 -15.24 -12.48 -6.59
C LEU A 114 -15.68 -13.90 -7.00
N ALA A 115 -16.60 -14.51 -6.25
CA ALA A 115 -17.15 -15.81 -6.59
C ALA A 115 -18.04 -15.83 -7.84
N ASN A 116 -18.48 -14.66 -8.31
CA ASN A 116 -19.49 -14.51 -9.37
C ASN A 116 -18.97 -13.77 -10.62
N VAL A 117 -17.72 -13.32 -10.63
CA VAL A 117 -17.09 -12.62 -11.77
C VAL A 117 -16.27 -13.55 -12.64
#